data_AF-A0A812X2P4-F1
#
_entry.id   AF-A0A812X2P4-F1
#
_cell.length_a   1.000
_cell.length_b   1.000
_cell.length_c   1.000
_cell.angle_alpha   90.00
_cell.angle_beta   90.00
_cell.angle_gamma   90.00
#
_symmetry.space_group_name_H-M   'P 1'
#
loop_
_entity.id
_entity.type
_entity.pdbx_description
1 polymer ?
#
loop_
_entity_poly.entity_id
_entity_poly.type
_entity_poly.pdbx_seq_one_letter_code
_entity_poly.pdbx_strand_id
1 'polypeptide(L)'
;MTLVSLKAAVGFVGVSCCFGHVGTVGPNCELERKRAVLASLHTVLNTFLSHWICRLNSGVYCKTGRDGRPYAEGRPYFAGSDGEWAVSGHSGESLEQTNFLFEVSISISPRQICEVGFNAGHSALTLLVGAGSNSSYLGFDWSILNPGLNEELFRMIRDWLPSNNMTIVWGDADPSIRAFLLQGGGGICELIVFDGPHDVLQVLKFMPLLRVMAKRSRPFLFLDDVGCVAAMCHHSTLAWRFLVWLGMVSPISCRVAVGHAAGEMGACLGRFQWGQVVRCHTFDARCVARTLGMVEPLQREHWTRCCLEPSAQVNPDAYLVHIQI
;
A
#
# COMPACT_ATOMS: atom_id res chain seq x y z
N MET A 1 18.23 22.55 2.93
CA MET A 1 18.43 22.06 1.54
C MET A 1 17.32 22.66 0.69
N THR A 2 17.62 23.56 -0.24
CA THR A 2 16.61 24.17 -1.12
C THR A 2 16.20 23.20 -2.23
N LEU A 3 14.92 23.19 -2.64
CA LEU A 3 14.36 22.34 -3.71
C LEU A 3 15.19 22.34 -5.01
N VAL A 4 15.88 23.44 -5.29
CA VAL A 4 16.78 23.63 -6.43
C VAL A 4 17.95 22.64 -6.40
N SER A 5 18.47 22.30 -5.21
CA SER A 5 19.59 21.37 -5.05
C SER A 5 19.17 19.90 -5.26
N LEU A 6 17.89 19.57 -5.07
CA LEU A 6 17.38 18.21 -5.29
C LEU A 6 17.21 17.89 -6.78
N LYS A 7 16.67 18.85 -7.56
CA LYS A 7 16.59 18.70 -9.03
C LYS A 7 17.99 18.51 -9.65
N ALA A 8 18.99 19.22 -9.13
CA ALA A 8 20.38 19.02 -9.51
C ALA A 8 20.90 17.64 -9.09
N ALA A 9 20.63 17.19 -7.85
CA ALA A 9 21.05 15.88 -7.36
C ALA A 9 20.44 14.71 -8.16
N VAL A 10 19.14 14.75 -8.47
CA VAL A 10 18.46 13.75 -9.32
C VAL A 10 19.00 13.78 -10.76
N GLY A 11 19.44 14.94 -11.24
CA GLY A 11 20.14 15.07 -12.52
C GLY A 11 21.59 14.57 -12.52
N PHE A 12 22.25 14.50 -11.35
CA PHE A 12 23.67 14.21 -11.20
C PHE A 12 24.01 12.85 -10.58
N VAL A 13 23.04 11.98 -10.27
CA VAL A 13 23.34 10.58 -9.97
C VAL A 13 23.78 9.89 -11.27
N GLY A 14 25.00 10.21 -11.70
CA GLY A 14 25.73 9.53 -12.74
C GLY A 14 26.15 8.17 -12.20
N VAL A 15 25.25 7.19 -12.30
CA VAL A 15 25.61 5.80 -12.03
C VAL A 15 26.68 5.41 -13.05
N SER A 16 27.92 5.24 -12.57
CA SER A 16 29.10 4.92 -13.40
C SER A 16 28.94 3.61 -14.21
N CYS A 17 27.91 2.81 -13.92
CA CYS A 17 27.57 1.57 -14.60
C CYS A 17 27.21 1.71 -16.10
N CYS A 18 27.12 2.93 -16.65
CA CYS A 18 26.58 3.15 -18.00
C CYS A 18 27.65 3.48 -19.05
N PHE A 19 28.94 3.40 -18.72
CA PHE A 19 30.04 3.54 -19.69
C PHE A 19 30.52 2.17 -20.20
N GLY A 20 29.64 1.44 -20.88
CA GLY A 20 30.03 0.44 -21.87
C GLY A 20 30.23 1.13 -23.23
N HIS A 21 31.24 0.74 -24.00
CA HIS A 21 31.55 1.32 -25.31
C HIS A 21 30.29 1.47 -26.21
N VAL A 22 30.02 2.72 -26.61
CA VAL A 22 29.19 3.17 -27.74
C VAL A 22 27.71 2.73 -27.72
N GLY A 23 26.86 3.63 -27.21
CA GLY A 23 25.61 4.01 -27.88
C GLY A 23 24.29 3.39 -27.40
N THR A 24 24.30 2.39 -26.52
CA THR A 24 23.05 1.86 -25.94
C THR A 24 23.15 1.77 -24.42
N VAL A 25 22.26 2.49 -23.73
CA VAL A 25 22.06 2.30 -22.30
C VAL A 25 21.37 0.96 -22.13
N GLY A 26 22.09 -0.05 -21.64
CA GLY A 26 21.50 -1.37 -21.39
C GLY A 26 20.34 -1.29 -20.39
N PRO A 27 19.33 -2.17 -20.47
CA PRO A 27 18.14 -2.15 -19.60
C PRO A 27 18.48 -2.18 -18.10
N ASN A 28 19.62 -2.78 -17.74
CA ASN A 28 20.11 -2.81 -16.36
C ASN A 28 20.53 -1.41 -15.85
N CYS A 29 21.05 -0.52 -16.72
CA CYS A 29 21.43 0.83 -16.30
C CYS A 29 20.20 1.70 -15.99
N GLU A 30 19.10 1.58 -16.75
CA GLU A 30 17.86 2.32 -16.44
C GLU A 30 17.27 1.88 -15.10
N LEU A 31 17.25 0.57 -14.84
CA LEU A 31 16.77 0.00 -13.58
C LEU A 31 17.58 0.52 -12.38
N GLU A 32 18.91 0.45 -12.45
CA GLU A 32 19.79 0.95 -11.39
C GLU A 32 19.68 2.46 -11.20
N ARG A 33 19.51 3.22 -12.29
CA ARG A 33 19.23 4.66 -12.20
C ARG A 33 17.92 4.93 -11.45
N LYS A 34 16.84 4.22 -11.76
CA LYS A 34 15.55 4.36 -11.07
C LYS A 34 15.67 4.01 -9.58
N ARG A 35 16.39 2.93 -9.24
CA ARG A 35 16.67 2.56 -7.82
C ARG A 35 17.44 3.65 -7.07
N ALA A 36 18.47 4.21 -7.68
CA ALA A 36 19.28 5.25 -7.06
C ALA A 36 18.48 6.56 -6.85
N VAL A 37 17.63 6.92 -7.82
CA VAL A 37 16.68 8.04 -7.67
C VAL A 37 15.70 7.77 -6.54
N LEU A 38 15.09 6.58 -6.51
CA LEU A 38 14.15 6.19 -5.46
C LEU A 38 14.78 6.27 -4.06
N ALA A 39 15.96 5.69 -3.86
CA ALA A 39 16.69 5.71 -2.59
C ALA A 39 17.00 7.15 -2.13
N SER A 40 17.38 8.02 -3.08
CA SER A 40 17.64 9.44 -2.79
C SER A 40 16.36 10.17 -2.35
N LEU A 41 15.24 9.94 -3.03
CA LEU A 41 13.96 10.58 -2.70
C LEU A 41 13.39 10.05 -1.36
N HIS A 42 13.50 8.75 -1.08
CA HIS A 42 13.16 8.17 0.22
C HIS A 42 13.98 8.78 1.35
N THR A 43 15.29 8.98 1.15
CA THR A 43 16.17 9.62 2.14
C THR A 43 15.70 11.04 2.46
N VAL A 44 15.28 11.80 1.44
CA VAL A 44 14.78 13.17 1.61
C VAL A 44 13.44 13.19 2.34
N LEU A 45 12.53 12.29 1.98
CA LEU A 45 11.23 12.13 2.63
C LEU A 45 11.38 11.78 4.12
N ASN A 46 12.23 10.80 4.43
CA ASN A 46 12.55 10.39 5.80
C ASN A 46 13.20 11.51 6.61
N THR A 47 14.12 12.27 6.00
CA THR A 47 14.76 13.43 6.64
C THR A 47 13.74 14.52 6.95
N PHE A 48 12.80 14.78 6.04
CA PHE A 48 11.74 15.75 6.25
C PHE A 48 10.81 15.33 7.41
N LEU A 49 10.33 14.09 7.40
CA LEU A 49 9.51 13.53 8.49
C LEU A 49 10.22 13.62 9.84
N SER A 50 11.48 13.21 9.89
CA SER A 50 12.30 13.28 11.10
C SER A 50 12.40 14.71 11.64
N HIS A 51 12.63 15.69 10.77
CA HIS A 51 12.66 17.11 11.17
C HIS A 51 11.29 17.62 11.63
N TRP A 52 10.20 17.19 11.00
CA TRP A 52 8.85 17.61 11.35
C TRP A 52 8.43 17.07 12.72
N ILE A 53 8.61 15.76 12.96
CA ILE A 53 8.39 15.11 14.26
C ILE A 53 9.20 15.82 15.35
N CYS A 54 10.44 16.21 15.03
CA CYS A 54 11.30 16.98 15.91
C CYS A 54 10.76 18.36 16.32
N ARG A 55 9.96 19.02 15.46
CA ARG A 55 9.37 20.31 15.79
C ARG A 55 8.16 20.18 16.71
N LEU A 56 7.38 19.11 16.57
CA LEU A 56 6.18 18.91 17.38
C LEU A 56 6.49 18.40 18.78
N ASN A 57 7.47 17.50 18.92
CA ASN A 57 7.89 16.97 20.20
C ASN A 57 9.04 17.81 20.77
N SER A 58 8.78 18.56 21.83
CA SER A 58 9.63 19.55 22.53
C SER A 58 10.98 19.05 23.09
N GLY A 59 11.77 18.31 22.32
CA GLY A 59 13.22 18.17 22.50
C GLY A 59 13.77 16.82 22.97
N VAL A 60 12.93 15.82 23.29
CA VAL A 60 13.43 14.51 23.75
C VAL A 60 13.93 13.65 22.57
N TYR A 61 13.19 13.58 21.47
CA TYR A 61 13.55 12.76 20.29
C TYR A 61 14.64 13.37 19.39
N CYS A 62 14.86 14.69 19.45
CA CYS A 62 15.89 15.34 18.61
C CYS A 62 17.32 15.13 19.09
N LYS A 63 17.53 14.69 20.34
CA LYS A 63 18.87 14.46 20.88
C LYS A 63 19.53 13.23 20.28
N THR A 64 18.77 12.17 19.99
CA THR A 64 19.32 10.92 19.43
C THR A 64 19.61 11.01 17.93
N GLY A 65 18.90 11.89 17.18
CA GLY A 65 19.16 12.11 15.75
C GLY A 65 20.34 13.05 15.43
N ARG A 66 20.79 13.87 16.39
CA ARG A 66 21.91 14.83 16.18
C ARG A 66 23.30 14.19 16.20
N ASP A 67 23.44 13.03 16.82
CA ASP A 67 24.77 12.44 17.09
C ASP A 67 25.35 11.64 15.92
N GLY A 68 24.73 11.73 14.73
CA GLY A 68 25.25 11.11 13.51
C GLY A 68 25.29 9.57 13.53
N ARG A 69 24.78 8.94 14.59
CA ARG A 69 24.56 7.50 14.61
C ARG A 69 23.31 7.23 13.75
N PRO A 70 23.37 6.35 12.75
CA PRO A 70 22.15 5.85 12.14
C PRO A 70 21.25 5.32 13.25
N TYR A 71 19.93 5.36 13.04
CA TYR A 71 18.97 4.62 13.87
C TYR A 71 19.43 3.15 13.89
N ALA A 72 20.24 2.81 14.88
CA ALA A 72 20.94 1.53 14.93
C ALA A 72 19.91 0.48 15.30
N GLU A 73 19.45 -0.31 14.32
CA GLU A 73 18.82 -1.64 14.41
C GLU A 73 17.78 -1.90 15.53
N GLY A 74 17.28 -0.83 16.14
CA GLY A 74 16.31 -0.80 17.22
C GLY A 74 15.38 0.34 16.92
N ARG A 75 14.39 0.06 16.06
CA ARG A 75 13.35 1.01 15.68
C ARG A 75 12.66 1.51 16.95
N PRO A 76 12.42 2.82 17.13
CA PRO A 76 11.46 3.26 18.13
C PRO A 76 10.08 2.84 17.62
N TYR A 77 9.63 1.67 18.06
CA TYR A 77 8.22 1.32 18.02
C TYR A 77 7.49 2.38 18.85
N PHE A 78 6.63 3.17 18.21
CA PHE A 78 5.58 3.92 18.89
C PHE A 78 4.53 2.92 19.40
N ALA A 79 4.91 2.01 20.29
CA ALA A 79 3.99 1.15 21.04
C ALA A 79 3.63 1.84 22.36
N GLY A 80 3.09 3.05 22.27
CA GLY A 80 2.21 3.60 23.30
C GLY A 80 0.78 3.35 22.83
N SER A 81 -0.15 3.08 23.75
CA SER A 81 -1.57 2.81 23.46
C SER A 81 -2.28 3.88 22.60
N ASP A 82 -1.64 5.02 22.37
CA ASP A 82 -2.16 6.18 21.62
C ASP A 82 -1.24 6.56 20.43
N GLY A 83 -0.21 5.75 20.13
CA GLY A 83 0.89 6.03 19.19
C GLY A 83 0.76 5.42 17.78
N GLU A 84 -0.33 4.71 17.49
CA GLU A 84 -0.63 4.10 16.18
C GLU A 84 -0.97 5.13 15.06
N TRP A 85 -0.99 6.43 15.38
CA TRP A 85 -1.53 7.48 14.50
C TRP A 85 -0.46 8.46 13.98
N ALA A 86 0.82 8.18 14.18
CA ALA A 86 1.88 8.99 13.59
C ALA A 86 1.98 8.72 12.09
N VAL A 87 2.05 9.78 11.26
CA VAL A 87 2.51 9.65 9.86
C VAL A 87 3.88 9.00 9.90
N SER A 88 3.88 7.75 9.48
CA SER A 88 5.01 6.84 9.51
C SER A 88 5.03 6.21 8.13
N GLY A 89 6.13 6.32 7.41
CA GLY A 89 6.24 5.85 6.04
C GLY A 89 6.38 4.34 5.95
N HIS A 90 5.66 3.60 6.80
CA HIS A 90 5.80 2.17 7.02
C HIS A 90 5.92 1.40 5.69
N SER A 91 5.00 1.72 4.77
CA SER A 91 4.94 1.25 3.39
C SER A 91 6.06 1.86 2.56
N GLY A 92 7.24 1.24 2.60
CA GLY A 92 8.45 1.74 1.93
C GLY A 92 9.58 2.19 2.88
N GLU A 93 9.39 2.01 4.19
CA GLU A 93 10.48 2.07 5.17
C GLU A 93 11.27 0.76 5.22
N SER A 94 10.61 -0.39 4.97
CA SER A 94 11.33 -1.65 4.81
C SER A 94 11.90 -1.77 3.39
N LEU A 95 13.17 -2.16 3.31
CA LEU A 95 13.85 -2.35 2.02
C LEU A 95 13.16 -3.44 1.19
N GLU A 96 12.66 -4.49 1.83
CA GLU A 96 12.03 -5.62 1.14
C GLU A 96 10.70 -5.23 0.49
N GLN A 97 9.81 -4.54 1.23
CA GLN A 97 8.53 -4.06 0.70
C GLN A 97 8.74 -2.98 -0.37
N THR A 98 9.70 -2.07 -0.17
CA THR A 98 10.10 -1.08 -1.20
C THR A 98 10.52 -1.78 -2.49
N ASN A 99 11.40 -2.78 -2.38
CA ASN A 99 11.86 -3.53 -3.53
C ASN A 99 10.71 -4.29 -4.20
N PHE A 100 9.80 -4.87 -3.42
CA PHE A 100 8.67 -5.59 -3.98
C PHE A 100 7.71 -4.66 -4.73
N LEU A 101 7.31 -3.54 -4.12
CA LEU A 101 6.48 -2.52 -4.78
C LEU A 101 7.14 -1.99 -6.06
N PHE A 102 8.45 -1.77 -6.02
CA PHE A 102 9.22 -1.29 -7.17
C PHE A 102 9.31 -2.35 -8.30
N GLU A 103 9.55 -3.61 -7.96
CA GLU A 103 9.53 -4.73 -8.91
C GLU A 103 8.16 -4.86 -9.58
N VAL A 104 7.09 -4.75 -8.78
CA VAL A 104 5.71 -4.79 -9.26
C VAL A 104 5.43 -3.62 -10.21
N SER A 105 5.80 -2.40 -9.84
CA SER A 105 5.54 -1.22 -10.66
C SER A 105 6.32 -1.20 -11.97
N ILE A 106 7.54 -1.76 -12.00
CA ILE A 106 8.30 -1.95 -13.24
C ILE A 106 7.71 -3.06 -14.10
N SER A 107 7.42 -4.22 -13.50
CA SER A 107 6.92 -5.39 -14.23
C SER A 107 5.55 -5.13 -14.86
N ILE A 108 4.67 -4.45 -14.12
CA ILE A 108 3.37 -4.05 -14.61
C ILE A 108 3.51 -2.80 -15.51
N SER A 109 4.29 -1.80 -15.12
CA SER A 109 4.31 -0.48 -15.78
C SER A 109 2.89 0.11 -15.95
N PRO A 110 2.13 0.28 -14.84
CA PRO A 110 0.75 0.74 -14.89
C PRO A 110 0.66 2.20 -15.37
N ARG A 111 -0.32 2.51 -16.22
CA ARG A 111 -0.61 3.90 -16.62
C ARG A 111 -1.44 4.65 -15.58
N GLN A 112 -2.27 3.94 -14.82
CA GLN A 112 -3.06 4.51 -13.75
C GLN A 112 -2.89 3.64 -12.50
N ILE A 113 -2.27 4.23 -11.49
CA ILE A 113 -2.15 3.67 -10.15
C ILE A 113 -3.26 4.28 -9.30
N CYS A 114 -3.92 3.46 -8.50
CA CYS A 114 -4.85 3.91 -7.47
C CYS A 114 -4.40 3.35 -6.13
N GLU A 115 -4.50 4.15 -5.08
CA GLU A 115 -4.04 3.76 -3.75
C GLU A 115 -5.06 4.18 -2.69
N VAL A 116 -5.29 3.30 -1.72
CA VAL A 116 -6.00 3.62 -0.48
C VAL A 116 -4.97 3.51 0.64
N GLY A 117 -4.72 4.62 1.35
CA GLY A 117 -3.63 4.74 2.31
C GLY A 117 -2.38 5.34 1.67
N PHE A 118 -2.38 6.65 1.43
CA PHE A 118 -1.19 7.40 1.01
C PHE A 118 -0.21 7.58 2.18
N ASN A 119 -0.72 7.88 3.38
CA ASN A 119 0.04 8.14 4.59
C ASN A 119 1.17 9.17 4.35
N ALA A 120 2.44 8.73 4.34
CA ALA A 120 3.59 9.58 4.07
C ALA A 120 4.00 9.66 2.58
N GLY A 121 3.45 8.80 1.73
CA GLY A 121 3.67 8.77 0.29
C GLY A 121 4.85 7.94 -0.21
N HIS A 122 5.49 7.13 0.64
CA HIS A 122 6.60 6.25 0.25
C HIS A 122 6.21 5.21 -0.80
N SER A 123 5.05 4.59 -0.65
CA SER A 123 4.45 3.67 -1.61
C SER A 123 4.16 4.39 -2.94
N ALA A 124 3.43 5.50 -2.91
CA ALA A 124 3.15 6.33 -4.08
C ALA A 124 4.42 6.72 -4.85
N LEU A 125 5.45 7.17 -4.12
CA LEU A 125 6.75 7.52 -4.69
C LEU A 125 7.44 6.31 -5.34
N THR A 126 7.46 5.17 -4.65
CA THR A 126 8.02 3.91 -5.17
C THR A 126 7.33 3.45 -6.45
N LEU A 127 6.01 3.49 -6.45
CA LEU A 127 5.18 3.07 -7.59
C LEU A 127 5.40 3.97 -8.79
N LEU A 128 5.40 5.28 -8.61
CA LEU A 128 5.57 6.26 -9.69
C LEU A 128 6.97 6.22 -10.30
N VAL A 129 8.03 6.10 -9.49
CA VAL A 129 9.41 5.99 -10.00
C VAL A 129 9.60 4.71 -10.80
N GLY A 130 9.07 3.57 -10.31
CA GLY A 130 9.17 2.31 -11.05
C GLY A 130 8.34 2.31 -12.33
N ALA A 131 7.07 2.73 -12.27
CA ALA A 131 6.17 2.80 -13.42
C ALA A 131 6.63 3.81 -14.50
N GLY A 132 7.33 4.88 -14.09
CA GLY A 132 7.90 5.88 -14.99
C GLY A 132 6.96 7.05 -15.31
N SER A 133 7.42 7.93 -16.21
CA SER A 133 6.85 9.26 -16.43
C SER A 133 5.47 9.31 -17.09
N ASN A 134 4.97 8.18 -17.61
CA ASN A 134 3.66 8.10 -18.27
C ASN A 134 2.58 7.52 -17.34
N SER A 135 2.87 7.42 -16.04
CA SER A 135 1.92 6.94 -15.05
C SER A 135 1.22 8.11 -14.34
N SER A 136 -0.05 7.89 -14.01
CA SER A 136 -0.88 8.76 -13.19
C SER A 136 -1.18 8.08 -11.86
N TYR A 137 -1.45 8.88 -10.83
CA TYR A 137 -1.74 8.43 -9.48
C TYR A 137 -3.05 9.04 -8.97
N LEU A 138 -3.89 8.20 -8.36
CA LEU A 138 -5.11 8.59 -7.66
C LEU A 138 -5.08 7.98 -6.26
N GLY A 139 -4.87 8.80 -5.24
CA GLY A 139 -4.90 8.38 -3.83
C GLY A 139 -6.24 8.64 -3.14
N PHE A 140 -6.54 7.85 -2.13
CA PHE A 140 -7.58 8.09 -1.13
C PHE A 140 -6.95 7.98 0.25
N ASP A 141 -7.02 9.05 1.04
CA ASP A 141 -6.36 9.08 2.34
C ASP A 141 -7.08 10.00 3.32
N TRP A 142 -6.99 9.68 4.60
CA TRP A 142 -7.61 10.44 5.66
C TRP A 142 -6.59 11.33 6.37
N SER A 143 -6.54 12.61 6.01
CA SER A 143 -5.56 13.56 6.56
C SER A 143 -5.79 13.97 8.02
N ILE A 144 -6.84 13.45 8.68
CA ILE A 144 -7.16 13.83 10.07
C ILE A 144 -6.05 13.43 11.05
N LEU A 145 -5.26 12.41 10.71
CA LEU A 145 -4.19 11.93 11.58
C LEU A 145 -3.11 12.99 11.79
N ASN A 146 -2.79 13.77 10.75
CA ASN A 146 -1.80 14.85 10.81
C ASN A 146 -2.17 15.99 9.82
N PRO A 147 -3.15 16.84 10.16
CA PRO A 147 -3.65 17.86 9.25
C PRO A 147 -2.53 18.77 8.74
N GLY A 148 -2.37 18.84 7.42
CA GLY A 148 -1.38 19.66 6.75
C GLY A 148 -0.06 18.95 6.43
N LEU A 149 0.33 17.90 7.18
CA LEU A 149 1.56 17.16 6.89
C LEU A 149 1.40 16.28 5.65
N ASN A 150 0.34 15.47 5.58
CA ASN A 150 0.09 14.57 4.44
C ASN A 150 -0.04 15.39 3.15
N GLU A 151 -0.73 16.53 3.20
CA GLU A 151 -0.88 17.45 2.07
C GLU A 151 0.46 18.06 1.63
N GLU A 152 1.33 18.39 2.58
CA GLU A 152 2.68 18.90 2.28
C GLU A 152 3.56 17.83 1.64
N LEU A 153 3.55 16.59 2.17
CA LEU A 153 4.29 15.45 1.60
C LEU A 153 3.80 15.11 0.19
N PHE A 154 2.49 15.08 -0.02
CA PHE A 154 1.89 14.89 -1.34
C PHE A 154 2.35 15.95 -2.34
N ARG A 155 2.33 17.23 -1.94
CA ARG A 155 2.82 18.34 -2.76
C ARG A 155 4.31 18.18 -3.09
N MET A 156 5.14 17.80 -2.12
CA MET A 156 6.56 17.58 -2.33
C MET A 156 6.83 16.48 -3.37
N ILE A 157 6.16 15.32 -3.25
CA ILE A 157 6.31 14.21 -4.20
C ILE A 157 5.87 14.63 -5.61
N ARG A 158 4.72 15.31 -5.71
CA ARG A 158 4.22 15.84 -7.00
C ARG A 158 5.21 16.81 -7.64
N ASP A 159 5.85 17.67 -6.85
CA ASP A 159 6.84 18.64 -7.34
C ASP A 159 8.17 17.96 -7.78
N TRP A 160 8.50 16.80 -7.20
CA TRP A 160 9.66 15.99 -7.58
C TRP A 160 9.42 15.16 -8.85
N LEU A 161 8.18 14.77 -9.10
CA LEU A 161 7.76 13.93 -10.24
C LEU A 161 6.80 14.69 -11.18
N PRO A 162 7.20 15.84 -11.76
CA PRO A 162 6.29 16.74 -12.45
C PRO A 162 5.70 16.18 -13.77
N SER A 163 6.29 15.11 -14.31
CA SER A 163 5.76 14.42 -15.49
C SER A 163 4.59 13.48 -15.15
N ASN A 164 4.41 13.14 -13.87
CA ASN A 164 3.34 12.30 -13.40
C ASN A 164 2.13 13.15 -13.00
N ASN A 165 0.93 12.73 -13.41
CA ASN A 165 -0.30 13.36 -12.95
C ASN A 165 -0.72 12.74 -11.62
N MET A 166 -0.65 13.50 -10.53
CA MET A 166 -1.01 13.03 -9.19
C MET A 166 -2.24 13.76 -8.68
N THR A 167 -3.23 12.97 -8.26
CA THR A 167 -4.45 13.42 -7.58
C THR A 167 -4.63 12.64 -6.29
N ILE A 168 -5.18 13.28 -5.27
CA ILE A 168 -5.55 12.64 -4.01
C ILE A 168 -6.88 13.19 -3.52
N VAL A 169 -7.73 12.31 -3.00
CA VAL A 169 -9.00 12.64 -2.37
C VAL A 169 -8.80 12.52 -0.86
N TRP A 170 -8.86 13.67 -0.18
CA TRP A 170 -8.71 13.74 1.27
C TRP A 170 -10.06 13.48 1.96
N GLY A 171 -10.10 12.50 2.85
CA GLY A 171 -11.28 12.13 3.62
C GLY A 171 -11.31 10.64 3.97
N ASP A 172 -12.39 10.21 4.62
CA ASP A 172 -12.64 8.79 4.82
C ASP A 172 -12.73 8.08 3.46
N ALA A 173 -11.96 7.00 3.29
CA ALA A 173 -11.85 6.29 2.03
C ALA A 173 -13.18 5.68 1.56
N ASP A 174 -14.05 5.18 2.45
CA ASP A 174 -15.31 4.52 2.05
C ASP A 174 -16.28 5.49 1.34
N PRO A 175 -16.69 6.62 1.95
CA PRO A 175 -17.55 7.58 1.25
C PRO A 175 -16.86 8.23 0.05
N SER A 176 -15.55 8.43 0.09
CA SER A 176 -14.79 9.06 -0.99
C SER A 176 -14.73 8.18 -2.25
N ILE A 177 -14.44 6.88 -2.08
CA ILE A 177 -14.44 5.91 -3.18
C ILE A 177 -15.86 5.76 -3.76
N ARG A 178 -16.89 5.70 -2.91
CA ARG A 178 -18.28 5.62 -3.39
C ARG A 178 -18.68 6.86 -4.20
N ALA A 179 -18.36 8.05 -3.72
CA ALA A 179 -18.61 9.29 -4.45
C ALA A 179 -17.88 9.30 -5.80
N PHE A 180 -16.61 8.86 -5.82
CA PHE A 180 -15.83 8.74 -7.04
C PHE A 180 -16.44 7.76 -8.05
N LEU A 181 -16.91 6.60 -7.58
CA LEU A 181 -17.59 5.62 -8.42
C LEU A 181 -18.91 6.15 -8.98
N LEU A 182 -19.70 6.88 -8.19
CA LEU A 182 -20.93 7.53 -8.64
C LEU A 182 -20.69 8.59 -9.72
N GLN A 183 -19.51 9.19 -9.75
CA GLN A 183 -19.07 10.14 -10.78
C GLN A 183 -18.49 9.46 -12.03
N GLY A 184 -18.55 8.13 -12.13
CA GLY A 184 -18.05 7.37 -13.28
C GLY A 184 -16.60 6.92 -13.17
N GLY A 185 -16.00 6.96 -11.97
CA GLY A 185 -14.62 6.53 -11.70
C GLY A 185 -14.34 5.02 -11.80
N GLY A 186 -15.25 4.24 -12.37
CA GLY A 186 -15.08 2.79 -12.52
C GLY A 186 -14.08 2.40 -13.62
N GLY A 187 -13.34 1.32 -13.42
CA GLY A 187 -12.52 0.68 -14.46
C GLY A 187 -11.28 1.44 -14.92
N ILE A 188 -10.78 2.40 -14.13
CA ILE A 188 -9.62 3.22 -14.51
C ILE A 188 -8.29 2.66 -14.00
N CYS A 189 -8.28 1.93 -12.88
CA CYS A 189 -7.05 1.58 -12.17
C CYS A 189 -6.39 0.33 -12.76
N GLU A 190 -5.14 0.43 -13.23
CA GLU A 190 -4.37 -0.71 -13.73
C GLU A 190 -3.59 -1.42 -12.61
N LEU A 191 -3.30 -0.72 -11.53
CA LEU A 191 -2.77 -1.26 -10.29
C LEU A 191 -3.48 -0.56 -9.13
N ILE A 192 -4.06 -1.34 -8.23
CA ILE A 192 -4.62 -0.86 -6.98
C ILE A 192 -3.70 -1.30 -5.86
N VAL A 193 -3.25 -0.36 -5.04
CA VAL A 193 -2.56 -0.62 -3.78
C VAL A 193 -3.53 -0.36 -2.64
N PHE A 194 -3.66 -1.32 -1.73
CA PHE A 194 -4.51 -1.19 -0.56
C PHE A 194 -3.66 -1.32 0.70
N ASP A 195 -3.37 -0.18 1.30
CA ASP A 195 -2.76 0.03 2.61
C ASP A 195 -3.82 0.69 3.53
N GLY A 196 -4.95 0.00 3.60
CA GLY A 196 -6.16 0.51 4.25
C GLY A 196 -6.24 0.10 5.72
N PRO A 197 -7.45 0.07 6.30
CA PRO A 197 -7.62 -0.36 7.68
C PRO A 197 -7.12 -1.79 7.87
N HIS A 198 -6.31 -2.03 8.90
CA HIS A 198 -5.78 -3.35 9.26
C HIS A 198 -6.82 -4.23 9.98
N ASP A 199 -8.08 -4.14 9.55
CA ASP A 199 -9.18 -4.95 10.05
C ASP A 199 -9.79 -5.79 8.93
N VAL A 200 -9.99 -7.08 9.20
CA VAL A 200 -10.45 -8.05 8.21
C VAL A 200 -11.80 -7.66 7.61
N LEU A 201 -12.73 -7.11 8.40
CA LEU A 201 -14.06 -6.75 7.91
C LEU A 201 -13.98 -5.52 7.02
N GLN A 202 -13.19 -4.54 7.42
CA GLN A 202 -12.96 -3.34 6.62
C GLN A 202 -12.26 -3.67 5.31
N VAL A 203 -11.18 -4.47 5.32
CA VAL A 203 -10.50 -4.93 4.09
C VAL A 203 -11.52 -5.57 3.15
N LEU A 204 -12.31 -6.54 3.64
CA LEU A 204 -13.30 -7.24 2.81
C LEU A 204 -14.43 -6.32 2.30
N LYS A 205 -14.82 -5.31 3.07
CA LYS A 205 -15.81 -4.30 2.67
C LYS A 205 -15.31 -3.43 1.51
N PHE A 206 -14.02 -3.09 1.45
CA PHE A 206 -13.44 -2.29 0.36
C PHE A 206 -13.29 -3.07 -0.94
N MET A 207 -13.04 -4.38 -0.89
CA MET A 207 -12.68 -5.16 -2.09
C MET A 207 -13.71 -5.10 -3.23
N PRO A 208 -15.03 -5.17 -3.01
CA PRO A 208 -16.00 -4.95 -4.07
C PRO A 208 -15.89 -3.58 -4.73
N LEU A 209 -15.66 -2.51 -3.95
CA LEU A 209 -15.50 -1.15 -4.48
C LEU A 209 -14.23 -1.03 -5.33
N LEU A 210 -13.11 -1.52 -4.81
CA LEU A 210 -11.82 -1.51 -5.51
C LEU A 210 -11.87 -2.34 -6.78
N ARG A 211 -12.57 -3.48 -6.76
CA ARG A 211 -12.81 -4.29 -7.95
C ARG A 211 -13.58 -3.52 -9.02
N VAL A 212 -14.54 -2.66 -8.67
CA VAL A 212 -15.22 -1.79 -9.64
C VAL A 212 -14.27 -0.73 -10.20
N MET A 213 -13.35 -0.20 -9.40
CA MET A 213 -12.32 0.74 -9.86
C MET A 213 -11.27 0.09 -10.79
N ALA A 214 -11.02 -1.22 -10.61
CA ALA A 214 -10.01 -1.94 -11.37
C ALA A 214 -10.36 -2.06 -12.86
N LYS A 215 -9.40 -1.72 -13.71
CA LYS A 215 -9.50 -1.88 -15.16
C LYS A 215 -9.48 -3.36 -15.50
N ARG A 216 -10.57 -3.87 -16.07
CA ARG A 216 -10.75 -5.31 -16.35
C ARG A 216 -9.61 -5.96 -17.15
N SER A 217 -8.99 -5.23 -18.08
CA SER A 217 -7.87 -5.76 -18.87
C SER A 217 -6.56 -5.86 -18.09
N ARG A 218 -6.43 -5.13 -16.97
CA ARG A 218 -5.22 -5.07 -16.14
C ARG A 218 -5.59 -4.90 -14.66
N PRO A 219 -6.19 -5.90 -14.00
CA PRO A 219 -6.87 -5.69 -12.74
C PRO A 219 -6.00 -6.08 -11.54
N PHE A 220 -4.81 -5.49 -11.42
CA PHE A 220 -3.86 -5.88 -10.38
C PHE A 220 -4.22 -5.27 -9.02
N LEU A 221 -4.12 -6.09 -7.98
CA LEU A 221 -4.27 -5.70 -6.57
C LEU A 221 -2.97 -6.03 -5.84
N PHE A 222 -2.37 -5.02 -5.21
CA PHE A 222 -1.33 -5.17 -4.22
C PHE A 222 -1.97 -4.90 -2.85
N LEU A 223 -2.04 -5.93 -2.01
CA LEU A 223 -2.59 -5.82 -0.66
C LEU A 223 -1.43 -5.79 0.34
N ASP A 224 -1.37 -4.71 1.11
CA ASP A 224 -0.35 -4.53 2.13
C ASP A 224 -0.66 -5.31 3.42
N ASP A 225 0.34 -5.42 4.29
CA ASP A 225 0.26 -6.13 5.57
C ASP A 225 -0.16 -7.61 5.47
N VAL A 226 0.23 -8.27 4.39
CA VAL A 226 -0.02 -9.70 4.19
C VAL A 226 1.21 -10.53 4.51
N GLY A 227 1.10 -11.38 5.52
CA GLY A 227 2.10 -12.40 5.81
C GLY A 227 3.27 -11.86 6.64
N CYS A 228 2.96 -11.08 7.68
CA CYS A 228 3.92 -10.59 8.64
C CYS A 228 3.53 -10.97 10.08
N VAL A 229 4.46 -10.79 11.04
CA VAL A 229 4.29 -11.20 12.45
C VAL A 229 3.49 -10.21 13.31
N ALA A 230 3.25 -9.00 12.81
CA ALA A 230 2.54 -7.97 13.56
C ALA A 230 1.02 -8.27 13.64
N ALA A 231 0.40 -7.90 14.76
CA ALA A 231 -1.05 -8.06 15.01
C ALA A 231 -1.90 -7.56 13.83
N MET A 232 -1.58 -6.36 13.32
CA MET A 232 -2.21 -5.74 12.15
C MET A 232 -2.19 -6.64 10.90
N CYS A 233 -1.08 -7.34 10.64
CA CYS A 233 -0.94 -8.21 9.48
C CYS A 233 -1.83 -9.45 9.56
N HIS A 234 -2.20 -9.92 10.75
CA HIS A 234 -3.06 -11.09 10.86
C HIS A 234 -4.41 -10.86 10.17
N HIS A 235 -4.98 -9.66 10.29
CA HIS A 235 -6.27 -9.31 9.72
C HIS A 235 -6.20 -9.16 8.18
N SER A 236 -5.18 -8.48 7.67
CA SER A 236 -4.96 -8.31 6.22
C SER A 236 -4.57 -9.63 5.53
N THR A 237 -3.69 -10.43 6.14
CA THR A 237 -3.35 -11.79 5.67
C THR A 237 -4.57 -12.67 5.48
N LEU A 238 -5.54 -12.43 6.32
CA LEU A 238 -6.68 -13.28 6.45
C LEU A 238 -7.81 -12.90 5.51
N ALA A 239 -8.05 -11.60 5.37
CA ALA A 239 -8.82 -11.08 4.25
C ALA A 239 -8.24 -11.57 2.92
N TRP A 240 -6.92 -11.53 2.73
CA TRP A 240 -6.26 -12.06 1.54
C TRP A 240 -6.61 -13.53 1.27
N ARG A 241 -6.42 -14.41 2.26
CA ARG A 241 -6.74 -15.84 2.14
C ARG A 241 -8.20 -16.07 1.78
N PHE A 242 -9.10 -15.30 2.39
CA PHE A 242 -10.53 -15.39 2.11
C PHE A 242 -10.86 -14.93 0.69
N LEU A 243 -10.29 -13.81 0.22
CA LEU A 243 -10.47 -13.30 -1.15
C LEU A 243 -9.99 -14.30 -2.21
N VAL A 244 -8.88 -14.99 -1.94
CA VAL A 244 -8.37 -16.07 -2.79
C VAL A 244 -9.31 -17.27 -2.77
N TRP A 245 -9.77 -17.70 -1.60
CA TRP A 245 -10.72 -18.82 -1.49
C TRP A 245 -12.05 -18.53 -2.18
N LEU A 246 -12.56 -17.30 -2.05
CA LEU A 246 -13.78 -16.82 -2.70
C LEU A 246 -13.68 -16.83 -4.24
N GLY A 247 -12.45 -16.87 -4.78
CA GLY A 247 -12.19 -16.68 -6.21
C GLY A 247 -12.32 -15.22 -6.65
N MET A 248 -12.36 -14.26 -5.72
CA MET A 248 -12.38 -12.83 -6.06
C MET A 248 -11.01 -12.35 -6.53
N VAL A 249 -9.94 -12.93 -5.99
CA VAL A 249 -8.54 -12.62 -6.33
C VAL A 249 -7.80 -13.90 -6.70
N SER A 250 -7.09 -13.88 -7.83
CA SER A 250 -6.07 -14.90 -8.15
C SER A 250 -4.72 -14.41 -7.64
N PRO A 251 -4.04 -15.16 -6.75
CA PRO A 251 -2.72 -14.77 -6.27
C PRO A 251 -1.68 -14.85 -7.40
N ILE A 252 -0.68 -13.96 -7.38
CA ILE A 252 0.48 -13.99 -8.29
C ILE A 252 1.74 -14.23 -7.48
N SER A 253 2.00 -13.39 -6.48
CA SER A 253 3.20 -13.47 -5.65
C SER A 253 2.92 -12.86 -4.28
N CYS A 254 3.68 -13.31 -3.28
CA CYS A 254 3.67 -12.74 -1.94
C CYS A 254 5.11 -12.65 -1.45
N ARG A 255 5.44 -11.54 -0.78
CA ARG A 255 6.66 -11.40 0.01
C ARG A 255 6.22 -11.41 1.46
N VAL A 256 6.53 -12.51 2.13
CA VAL A 256 6.26 -12.71 3.55
C VAL A 256 7.53 -12.36 4.30
N ALA A 257 7.40 -11.55 5.35
CA ALA A 257 8.50 -11.27 6.27
C ALA A 257 8.83 -12.54 7.05
N VAL A 258 9.90 -13.25 6.67
CA VAL A 258 10.32 -14.49 7.32
C VAL A 258 11.34 -14.15 8.41
N GLY A 259 10.86 -13.56 9.51
CA GLY A 259 11.70 -13.21 10.64
C GLY A 259 10.93 -12.48 11.73
N HIS A 260 11.27 -12.74 13.00
CA HIS A 260 10.78 -11.97 14.14
C HIS A 260 11.47 -10.59 14.28
N ALA A 261 12.22 -10.15 13.26
CA ALA A 261 12.78 -8.81 13.25
C ALA A 261 11.61 -7.82 13.22
N ALA A 262 11.36 -7.18 14.36
CA ALA A 262 10.21 -6.32 14.57
C ALA A 262 10.14 -5.24 13.46
N GLY A 263 9.04 -5.22 12.72
CA GLY A 263 8.75 -4.22 11.69
C GLY A 263 9.01 -4.63 10.24
N GLU A 264 9.27 -5.91 9.94
CA GLU A 264 9.14 -6.40 8.56
C GLU A 264 7.66 -6.62 8.23
N MET A 265 7.19 -5.91 7.19
CA MET A 265 5.82 -5.98 6.69
C MET A 265 5.82 -6.81 5.41
N GLY A 266 4.83 -7.70 5.30
CA GLY A 266 4.64 -8.53 4.12
C GLY A 266 3.56 -7.95 3.21
N ALA A 267 3.55 -8.35 1.95
CA ALA A 267 2.52 -7.96 1.02
C ALA A 267 2.26 -9.03 -0.03
N CYS A 268 1.12 -8.96 -0.69
CA CYS A 268 0.76 -9.86 -1.78
C CYS A 268 0.26 -9.11 -3.02
N LEU A 269 0.66 -9.59 -4.18
CA LEU A 269 0.15 -9.22 -5.48
C LEU A 269 -0.83 -10.29 -6.00
N GLY A 270 -1.95 -9.84 -6.56
CA GLY A 270 -2.91 -10.68 -7.26
C GLY A 270 -3.65 -9.94 -8.36
N ARG A 271 -4.61 -10.64 -8.96
CA ARG A 271 -5.52 -10.11 -9.98
C ARG A 271 -6.96 -10.31 -9.55
N PHE A 272 -7.76 -9.25 -9.58
CA PHE A 272 -9.21 -9.42 -9.48
C PHE A 272 -9.72 -10.31 -10.61
N GLN A 273 -10.73 -11.11 -10.28
CA GLN A 273 -11.41 -12.01 -11.23
C GLN A 273 -12.83 -11.50 -11.50
N TRP A 274 -13.31 -11.70 -12.73
CA TRP A 274 -14.72 -11.54 -13.11
C TRP A 274 -15.20 -12.83 -13.75
N GLY A 275 -16.41 -13.27 -13.43
CA GLY A 275 -17.02 -14.44 -14.05
C GLY A 275 -16.59 -15.81 -13.49
N GLN A 276 -15.68 -15.88 -12.51
CA GLN A 276 -15.54 -17.10 -11.71
C GLN A 276 -16.74 -17.22 -10.76
N VAL A 277 -17.16 -18.47 -10.50
CA VAL A 277 -18.18 -18.78 -9.50
C VAL A 277 -17.69 -18.24 -8.16
N VAL A 278 -18.22 -17.10 -7.74
CA VAL A 278 -18.01 -16.63 -6.37
C VAL A 278 -18.60 -17.73 -5.51
N ARG A 279 -17.76 -18.43 -4.75
CA ARG A 279 -18.19 -19.60 -3.95
C ARG A 279 -19.24 -19.23 -2.89
N CYS A 280 -19.45 -17.93 -2.71
CA CYS A 280 -20.19 -17.32 -1.62
C CYS A 280 -20.70 -15.93 -2.04
N HIS A 281 -21.98 -15.76 -2.37
CA HIS A 281 -22.51 -14.44 -2.74
C HIS A 281 -22.69 -13.51 -1.53
N THR A 282 -22.96 -14.09 -0.37
CA THR A 282 -23.11 -13.39 0.91
C THR A 282 -22.47 -14.24 1.98
N PHE A 283 -21.71 -13.61 2.88
CA PHE A 283 -21.11 -14.29 4.02
C PHE A 283 -21.33 -13.50 5.32
N ASP A 284 -21.43 -14.23 6.44
CA ASP A 284 -21.37 -13.62 7.77
C ASP A 284 -19.91 -13.29 8.07
N ALA A 285 -19.59 -12.00 8.07
CA ALA A 285 -18.25 -11.52 8.33
C ALA A 285 -17.79 -11.85 9.76
N ARG A 286 -18.73 -12.05 10.70
CA ARG A 286 -18.43 -12.52 12.06
C ARG A 286 -18.19 -14.02 12.10
N CYS A 287 -18.85 -14.80 11.23
CA CYS A 287 -18.47 -16.20 11.04
C CYS A 287 -17.04 -16.29 10.54
N VAL A 288 -16.71 -15.47 9.53
CA VAL A 288 -15.33 -15.30 9.05
C VAL A 288 -14.49 -14.99 10.28
N ALA A 289 -14.60 -13.84 10.95
CA ALA A 289 -13.76 -13.50 12.10
C ALA A 289 -13.65 -14.58 13.21
N ARG A 290 -14.75 -15.25 13.57
CA ARG A 290 -14.77 -16.33 14.60
C ARG A 290 -14.01 -17.58 14.18
N THR A 291 -14.13 -17.96 12.92
CA THR A 291 -13.41 -19.11 12.35
C THR A 291 -11.88 -18.92 12.48
N LEU A 292 -11.42 -17.70 12.74
CA LEU A 292 -10.04 -17.26 12.66
C LEU A 292 -9.36 -17.13 14.01
N GLY A 293 -10.14 -17.14 15.10
CA GLY A 293 -9.63 -17.40 16.44
C GLY A 293 -9.24 -18.87 16.65
N MET A 294 -9.42 -19.73 15.64
CA MET A 294 -9.00 -21.13 15.70
C MET A 294 -7.49 -21.25 15.48
N VAL A 295 -6.81 -21.90 16.42
CA VAL A 295 -5.35 -22.14 16.41
C VAL A 295 -4.92 -23.13 15.31
N GLU A 296 -5.86 -23.84 14.71
CA GLU A 296 -5.61 -24.85 13.69
C GLU A 296 -5.49 -24.27 12.27
N PRO A 297 -4.75 -24.93 11.36
CA PRO A 297 -4.71 -24.54 9.96
C PRO A 297 -6.13 -24.52 9.38
N LEU A 298 -6.55 -23.33 8.92
CA LEU A 298 -7.86 -23.11 8.31
C LEU A 298 -8.07 -24.03 7.10
N GLN A 299 -8.89 -25.06 7.29
CA GLN A 299 -9.34 -25.95 6.25
C GLN A 299 -10.33 -25.22 5.32
N ARG A 300 -10.37 -25.61 4.04
CA ARG A 300 -11.30 -25.02 3.06
C ARG A 300 -12.77 -25.09 3.49
N GLU A 301 -13.11 -26.14 4.23
CA GLU A 301 -14.48 -26.43 4.69
C GLU A 301 -14.99 -25.42 5.71
N HIS A 302 -14.09 -24.78 6.46
CA HIS A 302 -14.48 -23.79 7.46
C HIS A 302 -15.11 -22.54 6.81
N TRP A 303 -14.59 -22.13 5.66
CA TRP A 303 -15.08 -20.96 4.93
C TRP A 303 -16.47 -21.16 4.35
N THR A 304 -16.79 -22.38 3.90
CA THR A 304 -18.11 -22.71 3.35
C THR A 304 -19.21 -22.51 4.38
N ARG A 305 -18.92 -22.73 5.68
CA ARG A 305 -19.89 -22.51 6.78
C ARG A 305 -20.23 -21.03 6.99
N CYS A 306 -19.39 -20.13 6.52
CA CYS A 306 -19.64 -18.70 6.61
C CYS A 306 -20.47 -18.17 5.45
N CYS A 307 -20.73 -18.99 4.43
CA CYS A 307 -21.64 -18.63 3.35
C CYS A 307 -23.09 -18.72 3.80
N LEU A 308 -23.82 -17.66 3.52
CA LEU A 308 -25.26 -17.61 3.76
C LEU A 308 -25.98 -17.93 2.46
N GLU A 309 -26.91 -18.87 2.51
CA GLU A 309 -27.82 -19.07 1.39
C GLU A 309 -28.74 -17.85 1.22
N PRO A 310 -29.12 -17.49 -0.01
CA PRO A 310 -30.03 -16.36 -0.27
C PRO A 310 -31.37 -16.45 0.49
N SER A 311 -31.78 -17.65 0.89
CA SER A 311 -33.04 -17.96 1.59
C SER A 311 -32.90 -18.09 3.11
N ALA A 312 -31.69 -18.08 3.66
CA ALA A 312 -31.49 -18.26 5.08
C ALA A 312 -32.08 -17.07 5.85
N GLN A 313 -32.87 -17.34 6.91
CA GLN A 313 -33.22 -16.31 7.88
C GLN A 313 -31.92 -15.78 8.49
N VAL A 314 -31.53 -14.59 8.05
CA VAL A 314 -30.30 -13.98 8.51
C VAL A 314 -30.53 -13.51 9.95
N ASN A 315 -29.62 -13.90 10.84
CA ASN A 315 -29.58 -13.35 12.18
C ASN A 315 -29.56 -11.80 12.06
N PRO A 316 -30.51 -11.06 12.66
CA PRO A 316 -30.60 -9.60 12.50
C PRO A 316 -29.34 -8.86 12.97
N ASP A 317 -28.51 -9.50 13.79
CA ASP A 317 -27.22 -8.93 14.21
C ASP A 317 -26.09 -9.18 13.20
N ALA A 318 -26.31 -9.96 12.13
CA ALA A 318 -25.26 -10.37 11.19
C ALA A 318 -24.65 -9.18 10.45
N TYR A 319 -23.32 -9.11 10.46
CA TYR A 319 -22.60 -8.19 9.59
C TYR A 319 -22.47 -8.84 8.22
N LEU A 320 -23.41 -8.52 7.34
CA LEU A 320 -23.47 -9.09 6.00
C LEU A 320 -22.54 -8.33 5.06
N VAL A 321 -21.64 -9.06 4.42
CA VAL A 321 -20.91 -8.55 3.26
C VAL A 321 -21.53 -9.16 2.02
N HIS A 322 -22.21 -8.33 1.25
CA HIS A 322 -22.74 -8.72 -0.05
C HIS A 322 -21.68 -8.46 -1.11
N ILE A 323 -21.28 -9.53 -1.80
CA ILE A 323 -20.43 -9.41 -2.98
C ILE A 323 -21.38 -9.12 -4.15
N GLN A 324 -21.60 -7.83 -4.42
CA GLN A 324 -22.23 -7.42 -5.68
C GLN A 324 -21.25 -7.74 -6.82
N ILE A 325 -21.68 -8.58 -7.76
CA ILE A 325 -20.93 -8.95 -8.97
C ILE A 325 -21.23 -7.95 -10.08
#